data_AF-A0A924F0J8-F1
#
_entry.id   AF-A0A924F0J8-F1
#
_cell.length_a   1.000
_cell.length_b   1.000
_cell.length_c   1.000
_cell.angle_alpha   90.00
_cell.angle_beta   90.00
_cell.angle_gamma   90.00
#
_symmetry.space_group_name_H-M   'P 1'
#
loop_
_entity.id
_entity.type
_entity.pdbx_description
1 polymer ?
#
loop_
_entity_poly.entity_id
_entity_poly.type
_entity_poly.pdbx_seq_one_letter_code
_entity_poly.pdbx_strand_id
1 'polypeptide(L)'
;MTMTANLPWTIRQLHTVDAHSLVQLGDVLVDCVEGGASVSFMLPLSRERAMSFWRGVAAGIATGERALLVAEDALGICGTV
;
A
#
# COMPACT_ATOMS: atom_id res chain seq x y z
N MET A 1 -29.60 0.01 -1.89
CA MET A 1 -29.48 1.45 -1.58
C MET A 1 -28.31 1.59 -0.62
N THR A 2 -27.09 1.51 -1.14
CA THR A 2 -25.88 1.63 -0.31
C THR A 2 -25.52 3.11 -0.31
N MET A 3 -25.69 3.77 0.83
CA MET A 3 -25.18 5.12 1.01
C MET A 3 -23.66 5.05 0.88
N THR A 4 -23.10 5.51 -0.23
CA THR A 4 -21.69 5.86 -0.33
C THR A 4 -21.47 7.02 0.63
N ALA A 5 -21.06 6.70 1.85
CA ALA A 5 -20.46 7.70 2.72
C ALA A 5 -19.24 8.25 1.96
N ASN A 6 -19.26 9.53 1.63
CA ASN A 6 -18.12 10.23 1.06
C ASN A 6 -17.07 10.36 2.19
N LEU A 7 -16.37 9.27 2.48
CA LEU A 7 -15.21 9.29 3.37
C LEU A 7 -14.13 10.07 2.62
N PRO A 8 -13.70 11.24 3.13
CA PRO A 8 -12.72 12.04 2.41
C PRO A 8 -11.40 11.26 2.38
N TRP A 9 -11.02 10.81 1.19
CA TRP A 9 -9.67 10.29 0.97
C TRP A 9 -8.68 11.45 1.01
N THR A 10 -7.55 11.25 1.68
CA THR A 10 -6.42 12.18 1.63
C THR A 10 -5.24 11.51 0.96
N ILE A 11 -4.42 12.32 0.28
CA ILE A 11 -3.17 11.86 -0.31
C ILE A 11 -2.03 12.48 0.50
N ARG A 12 -1.08 11.65 0.93
CA ARG A 12 0.15 12.12 1.59
C ARG A 12 1.37 11.36 1.09
N GLN A 13 2.52 12.03 1.14
CA GLN A 13 3.80 11.38 0.89
C GLN A 13 4.27 10.66 2.14
N LEU A 14 4.73 9.41 1.98
CA LEU A 14 5.50 8.72 3.00
C LEU A 14 6.98 9.07 2.85
N HIS A 15 7.56 9.66 3.89
CA HIS A 15 9.00 9.89 3.99
C HIS A 15 9.72 8.74 4.72
N THR A 16 8.97 7.92 5.44
CA THR A 16 9.42 6.67 6.08
C THR A 16 8.27 5.66 6.03
N VAL A 17 8.60 4.38 6.08
CA VAL A 17 7.62 3.29 6.19
C VAL A 17 7.81 2.64 7.56
N ASP A 18 6.91 2.95 8.49
CA ASP A 18 6.89 2.32 9.81
C ASP A 18 6.21 0.93 9.76
N ALA A 19 6.20 0.23 10.89
CA ALA A 19 5.64 -1.12 10.97
C ALA A 19 4.14 -1.17 10.62
N HIS A 20 3.39 -0.12 10.96
CA HIS A 20 1.95 -0.05 10.68
C HIS A 20 1.70 0.14 9.17
N SER A 21 2.36 1.12 8.57
CA SER A 21 2.28 1.40 7.13
C SER A 21 2.76 0.20 6.32
N LEU A 22 3.80 -0.50 6.78
CA LEU A 22 4.32 -1.71 6.12
C LEU A 22 3.27 -2.81 6.02
N VAL A 23 2.49 -3.02 7.08
CA VAL A 23 1.43 -4.02 7.11
C VAL A 23 0.30 -3.61 6.16
N GLN A 24 -0.15 -2.36 6.23
CA GLN A 24 -1.25 -1.88 5.37
C GLN A 24 -0.89 -1.88 3.88
N LEU A 25 0.33 -1.47 3.53
CA LEU A 25 0.83 -1.56 2.16
C LEU A 25 0.90 -3.02 1.68
N GLY A 26 1.30 -3.93 2.57
CA GLY A 26 1.26 -5.37 2.30
C GLY A 26 -0.14 -5.87 1.98
N ASP A 27 -1.14 -5.43 2.75
CA ASP A 27 -2.55 -5.79 2.55
C ASP A 27 -3.08 -5.25 1.23
N VAL A 28 -2.85 -3.96 0.93
CA VAL A 28 -3.22 -3.36 -0.35
C VAL A 28 -2.65 -4.14 -1.53
N LEU A 29 -1.38 -4.56 -1.45
CA LEU A 29 -0.76 -5.33 -2.53
C LEU A 29 -1.39 -6.73 -2.68
N VAL A 30 -1.68 -7.42 -1.58
CA VAL A 30 -2.36 -8.72 -1.62
C VAL A 30 -3.76 -8.56 -2.21
N ASP A 31 -4.55 -7.61 -1.71
CA ASP A 31 -5.91 -7.32 -2.18
C ASP A 31 -5.93 -6.98 -3.69
N CYS A 32 -4.95 -6.20 -4.17
CA CYS A 32 -4.82 -5.92 -5.60
C CYS A 32 -4.57 -7.19 -6.43
N VAL A 33 -3.66 -8.07 -5.99
CA VAL A 33 -3.33 -9.31 -6.71
C VAL A 33 -4.50 -10.30 -6.68
N GLU A 34 -5.18 -10.43 -5.55
CA GLU A 34 -6.40 -11.24 -5.42
C GLU A 34 -7.55 -10.69 -6.27
N GLY A 35 -7.65 -9.36 -6.39
CA GLY A 35 -8.56 -8.67 -7.30
C GLY A 35 -8.19 -8.79 -8.79
N GLY A 36 -7.11 -9.48 -9.13
CA GLY A 36 -6.66 -9.70 -10.52
C GLY A 36 -5.88 -8.53 -11.14
N ALA A 37 -5.36 -7.61 -10.32
CA ALA A 37 -4.54 -6.50 -10.82
C ALA A 37 -3.22 -7.00 -11.41
N SER A 38 -2.80 -6.40 -12.53
CA SER A 38 -1.50 -6.66 -13.14
C SER A 38 -0.41 -5.78 -12.52
N VAL A 39 0.12 -6.23 -11.38
CA VAL A 39 1.13 -5.50 -10.58
C VAL A 39 2.43 -6.29 -10.40
N SER A 40 2.80 -7.10 -11.39
CA SER A 40 4.03 -7.92 -11.43
C SER A 40 4.11 -9.08 -10.43
N PHE A 41 3.00 -9.44 -9.77
CA PHE A 41 2.88 -10.61 -8.91
C PHE A 41 1.85 -11.60 -9.46
N MET A 42 1.96 -12.86 -9.03
CA MET A 42 1.01 -13.93 -9.34
C MET A 42 0.50 -14.57 -8.06
N LEU A 43 -0.72 -15.11 -8.11
CA LEU A 43 -1.30 -15.86 -7.02
C LEU A 43 -0.63 -17.25 -6.85
N PRO A 44 -0.51 -17.76 -5.60
CA PRO A 44 -0.80 -17.05 -4.35
C PRO A 44 0.34 -16.09 -3.95
N LEU A 45 -0.01 -14.88 -3.49
CA LEU A 45 0.93 -13.93 -2.90
C LEU A 45 0.76 -13.93 -1.37
N SER A 46 1.79 -14.35 -0.63
CA SER A 46 1.74 -14.28 0.83
C SER A 46 1.95 -12.85 1.33
N ARG A 47 1.30 -12.51 2.45
CA ARG A 47 1.49 -11.22 3.15
C ARG A 47 2.95 -10.96 3.50
N GLU A 48 3.69 -12.00 3.91
CA GLU A 48 5.13 -11.87 4.21
C GLU A 48 5.95 -11.45 2.98
N ARG A 49 5.66 -12.03 1.80
CA ARG A 49 6.33 -11.66 0.54
C ARG A 49 5.96 -10.24 0.12
N ALA A 50 4.69 -9.84 0.26
CA ALA A 50 4.24 -8.47 0.02
C ALA A 50 4.95 -7.46 0.93
N MET A 51 5.04 -7.75 2.24
CA MET A 51 5.79 -6.91 3.19
C MET A 51 7.29 -6.90 2.90
N SER A 52 7.87 -7.98 2.40
CA SER A 52 9.28 -8.02 1.99
C SER A 52 9.56 -7.09 0.82
N PHE A 53 8.66 -7.07 -0.18
CA PHE A 53 8.72 -6.10 -1.28
C PHE A 53 8.69 -4.66 -0.75
N TRP A 54 7.75 -4.33 0.14
CA TRP A 54 7.63 -2.98 0.70
C TRP A 54 8.81 -2.57 1.58
N ARG A 55 9.47 -3.51 2.28
CA ARG A 55 10.75 -3.25 2.96
C ARG A 55 11.84 -2.83 1.97
N GLY A 56 11.89 -3.44 0.79
CA GLY A 56 12.80 -3.03 -0.28
C GLY A 56 12.50 -1.62 -0.80
N VAL A 57 11.21 -1.28 -0.99
CA VAL A 57 10.79 0.08 -1.37
C VAL A 57 11.15 1.10 -0.29
N ALA A 58 10.94 0.76 0.99
CA ALA A 58 11.25 1.62 2.13
C ALA A 58 12.72 2.05 2.18
N ALA A 59 13.65 1.17 1.78
CA ALA A 59 15.06 1.52 1.69
C ALA A 59 15.32 2.64 0.66
N GLY A 60 14.66 2.60 -0.50
CA GLY A 60 14.76 3.65 -1.52
C GLY A 60 14.08 4.96 -1.12
N ILE A 61 13.04 4.90 -0.28
CA ILE A 61 12.41 6.10 0.30
C ILE A 61 13.39 6.78 1.28
N ALA A 62 14.03 6.00 2.15
CA ALA A 62 14.95 6.51 3.16
C ALA A 62 16.18 7.22 2.55
N THR A 63 16.60 6.84 1.34
CA THR A 63 17.70 7.48 0.60
C THR A 63 17.23 8.61 -0.31
N GLY A 64 15.92 8.84 -0.46
CA GLY A 64 15.35 9.80 -1.39
C GLY A 64 15.38 9.37 -2.86
N GLU A 65 15.76 8.13 -3.17
CA GLU A 65 15.71 7.55 -4.52
C GLU A 65 14.28 7.37 -5.01
N ARG A 66 13.33 7.17 -4.07
CA ARG A 66 11.92 6.94 -4.38
C ARG A 66 11.02 7.84 -3.54
N ALA A 67 10.05 8.46 -4.19
CA ALA A 67 8.88 9.04 -3.52
C ALA A 67 7.77 8.00 -3.48
N LEU A 68 7.09 7.87 -2.35
CA LEU A 68 5.92 7.01 -2.20
C LEU A 68 4.74 7.86 -1.76
N LEU A 69 3.68 7.87 -2.56
CA LEU A 69 2.42 8.51 -2.20
C LEU A 69 1.44 7.43 -1.76
N VAL A 70 0.64 7.75 -0.73
CA VAL A 70 -0.44 6.89 -0.27
C VAL A 70 -1.76 7.65 -0.27
N ALA A 71 -2.83 6.95 -0.61
CA ALA A 71 -4.19 7.37 -0.37
C ALA A 71 -4.69 6.70 0.92
N GLU A 72 -5.34 7.47 1.79
CA GLU A 72 -5.86 7.01 3.08
C GLU A 72 -7.31 7.43 3.29
N ASP A 73 -8.13 6.52 3.85
CA ASP A 73 -9.45 6.81 4.43
C ASP A 73 -9.49 6.52 5.94
N ALA A 74 -10.69 6.46 6.50
CA ALA A 74 -10.93 6.16 7.91
C ALA A 74 -10.42 4.79 8.39
N LEU A 75 -10.16 3.85 7.48
CA LEU A 75 -9.61 2.52 7.77
C LEU A 75 -8.08 2.47 7.56
N GLY A 76 -7.52 3.49 6.92
CA GLY A 76 -6.08 3.66 6.67
C GLY A 76 -5.71 3.59 5.20
N ILE A 77 -4.50 3.10 4.89
CA ILE A 77 -3.97 3.10 3.52
C ILE A 77 -4.82 2.20 2.62
N CYS A 78 -5.41 2.79 1.57
CA CYS A 78 -6.26 2.12 0.61
C CYS A 78 -5.71 2.17 -0.84
N GLY A 79 -4.57 2.83 -1.06
CA GLY A 79 -3.91 2.88 -2.36
C GLY A 79 -2.53 3.55 -2.31
N THR A 80 -1.73 3.37 -3.36
CA THR A 80 -0.36 3.91 -3.41
C THR A 80 0.19 4.03 -4.85
N VAL A 81 1.14 4.94 -5.05
CA VAL A 81 1.94 5.12 -6.29
C VAL A 81 3.40 5.48 -5.96
#